data_AF-A0A1C3RLF7-F1
#
_entry.id   AF-A0A1C3RLF7-F1
#
_cell.length_a   1.000
_cell.length_b   1.000
_cell.length_c   1.000
_cell.angle_alpha   90.00
_cell.angle_beta   90.00
_cell.angle_gamma   90.00
#
_symmetry.space_group_name_H-M   'P 1'
#
loop_
_entity.id
_entity.type
_entity.pdbx_description
1 polymer ?
#
loop_
_entity_poly.entity_id
_entity_poly.type
_entity_poly.pdbx_seq_one_letter_code
_entity_poly.pdbx_strand_id
1 'polypeptide(L)'
;MGKAFIALLVALSVYSGLVFKLSGIGGNTKAVTAMTEGAEIKGRALLLTNQIQHCASLYQGDNATSYHPMYPAAVDKTALTDLTCPGAPDTFQLWGHRPTGLSGFKPWSYENDELGIRLYLEAEKDTTRTQRILRDAQLFLGEQAQVNDAILTVWLLKENS
;
A
#
# COMPACT_ATOMS: atom_id res chain seq x y z
N MET A 1 23.28 52.17 10.34
CA MET A 1 22.24 51.65 9.43
C MET A 1 22.59 50.22 8.99
N GLY A 2 22.35 49.20 9.82
CA GLY A 2 22.87 47.84 9.52
C GLY A 2 22.06 46.65 10.04
N LYS A 3 20.96 46.87 10.78
CA LYS A 3 20.16 45.77 11.35
C LYS A 3 18.89 45.46 10.53
N ALA A 4 18.35 46.44 9.81
CA ALA A 4 17.16 46.25 8.97
C ALA A 4 17.43 45.49 7.66
N PHE A 5 18.68 45.53 7.15
CA PHE A 5 19.02 44.89 5.87
C PHE A 5 19.24 43.38 6.00
N ILE A 6 19.70 42.91 7.17
CA ILE A 6 19.96 41.48 7.43
C ILE A 6 18.65 40.72 7.63
N ALA A 7 17.63 41.33 8.25
CA ALA A 7 16.32 40.70 8.43
C ALA A 7 15.59 40.46 7.09
N LEU A 8 15.78 41.33 6.09
CA LEU A 8 15.16 41.18 4.77
C LEU A 8 15.80 40.04 3.95
N LEU A 9 17.11 39.82 4.09
CA LEU A 9 17.84 38.75 3.39
C LEU A 9 17.50 37.36 3.96
N VAL A 10 17.26 37.25 5.27
CA VAL A 10 16.83 35.98 5.87
C VAL A 10 15.38 35.65 5.47
N ALA A 11 14.49 36.64 5.38
CA ALA A 11 13.11 36.42 4.94
C ALA A 11 12.99 35.93 3.47
N LEU A 12 13.89 36.37 2.58
CA LEU A 12 13.93 35.90 1.19
C LEU A 12 14.57 34.51 1.02
N SER A 13 15.41 34.08 1.96
CA SER A 13 15.99 32.72 1.96
C SER A 13 15.01 31.64 2.42
N VAL A 14 13.98 32.01 3.20
CA VAL A 14 12.93 31.07 3.63
C VAL A 14 11.84 30.93 2.57
N TYR A 15 11.63 31.94 1.72
CA TYR A 15 10.67 31.84 0.60
C TYR A 15 11.21 31.12 -0.65
N SER A 16 12.53 30.96 -0.75
CA SER A 16 13.18 30.23 -1.86
C SER A 16 13.34 28.72 -1.57
N GLY A 17 13.01 28.25 -0.37
CA GLY A 17 12.98 26.82 -0.02
C GLY A 17 11.68 26.09 -0.44
N LEU A 18 10.66 26.82 -0.91
CA LEU A 18 9.35 26.27 -1.26
C LEU A 18 8.98 26.46 -2.74
N VAL A 19 9.98 26.67 -3.60
CA VAL A 19 9.81 26.51 -5.05
C VAL A 19 10.59 25.28 -5.45
N PHE A 20 9.98 24.12 -5.23
CA PHE A 20 10.31 22.90 -5.96
C PHE A 20 10.45 23.29 -7.43
N LYS A 21 11.64 23.09 -8.01
CA LYS A 21 11.90 23.31 -9.42
C LYS A 21 11.05 22.34 -10.25
N LEU A 22 9.81 22.73 -10.51
CA LEU A 22 8.93 22.19 -11.54
C LEU A 22 9.29 22.85 -12.89
N SER A 23 10.57 22.85 -13.24
CA SER A 23 11.06 23.24 -14.56
C SER A 23 11.43 21.96 -15.32
N GLY A 24 10.39 21.21 -15.68
CA GLY A 24 10.47 19.99 -16.49
C GLY A 24 9.10 19.47 -16.92
N ILE A 25 8.06 20.32 -16.85
CA ILE A 25 6.66 19.96 -17.14
C ILE A 25 6.47 20.01 -18.66
N GLY A 26 6.84 18.94 -19.33
CA GLY A 26 6.47 18.70 -20.73
C GLY A 26 6.47 17.20 -21.04
N GLY A 27 7.49 16.47 -20.54
CA GLY A 27 7.56 15.01 -20.62
C GLY A 27 7.14 14.28 -19.33
N ASN A 28 7.09 14.98 -18.19
CA ASN A 28 7.02 14.35 -16.86
C ASN A 28 5.63 14.27 -16.24
N THR A 29 4.56 14.80 -16.85
CA THR A 29 3.21 14.70 -16.25
C THR A 29 2.80 13.24 -16.04
N LYS A 30 3.08 12.36 -17.02
CA LYS A 30 2.82 10.91 -16.91
C LYS A 30 3.67 10.23 -15.83
N ALA A 31 4.91 10.67 -15.63
CA ALA A 31 5.79 10.12 -14.60
C ALA A 31 5.38 10.61 -13.19
N VAL A 32 5.03 11.89 -13.06
CA VAL A 32 4.53 12.47 -11.80
C VAL A 32 3.18 11.84 -11.43
N THR A 33 2.27 11.62 -12.39
CA THR A 33 1.01 10.92 -12.14
C THR A 33 1.24 9.46 -11.73
N ALA A 34 2.14 8.73 -12.39
CA ALA A 34 2.48 7.36 -12.01
C ALA A 34 3.12 7.27 -10.61
N MET A 35 3.95 8.23 -10.23
CA MET A 35 4.51 8.33 -8.87
C MET A 35 3.43 8.60 -7.82
N THR A 36 2.46 9.48 -8.11
CA THR A 36 1.32 9.73 -7.23
C THR A 36 0.45 8.48 -7.08
N GLU A 37 0.20 7.76 -8.17
CA GLU A 37 -0.56 6.49 -8.16
C GLU A 37 0.19 5.38 -7.40
N GLY A 38 1.51 5.30 -7.55
CA GLY A 38 2.35 4.37 -6.78
C GLY A 38 2.36 4.69 -5.28
N ALA A 39 2.36 5.98 -4.90
CA ALA A 39 2.23 6.41 -3.51
C ALA A 39 0.84 6.08 -2.94
N GLU A 40 -0.22 6.20 -3.74
CA GLU A 40 -1.57 5.78 -3.37
C GLU A 40 -1.63 4.27 -3.10
N ILE A 41 -1.03 3.45 -3.98
CA ILE A 41 -0.93 2.00 -3.79
C ILE A 41 -0.23 1.67 -2.47
N LYS A 42 0.88 2.35 -2.15
CA LYS A 42 1.55 2.19 -0.86
C LYS A 42 0.64 2.56 0.32
N GLY A 43 -0.02 3.71 0.26
CA GLY A 43 -0.93 4.16 1.32
C GLY A 43 -2.04 3.14 1.57
N ARG A 44 -2.60 2.58 0.49
CA ARG A 44 -3.60 1.51 0.56
C ARG A 44 -3.03 0.22 1.12
N ALA A 45 -1.88 -0.24 0.63
CA ALA A 45 -1.23 -1.45 1.14
C ALA A 45 -0.97 -1.36 2.66
N LEU A 46 -0.47 -0.21 3.16
CA LEU A 46 -0.26 0.00 4.59
C LEU A 46 -1.55 -0.01 5.40
N LEU A 47 -2.61 0.62 4.88
CA LEU A 47 -3.92 0.62 5.54
C LEU A 47 -4.50 -0.80 5.64
N LEU A 48 -4.42 -1.56 4.55
CA LEU A 48 -4.86 -2.96 4.49
C LEU A 48 -4.07 -3.83 5.47
N THR A 49 -2.74 -3.68 5.49
CA THR A 49 -1.86 -4.38 6.43
C THR A 49 -2.24 -4.08 7.89
N ASN A 50 -2.43 -2.80 8.24
CA ASN A 50 -2.81 -2.44 9.60
C ASN A 50 -4.17 -3.02 10.02
N GLN A 51 -5.14 -3.08 9.10
CA GLN A 51 -6.45 -3.68 9.38
C GLN A 51 -6.36 -5.20 9.58
N ILE A 52 -5.56 -5.88 8.75
CA ILE A 52 -5.30 -7.32 8.89
C ILE A 52 -4.60 -7.61 10.23
N GLN A 53 -3.54 -6.86 10.55
CA GLN A 53 -2.83 -6.99 11.83
C GLN A 53 -3.74 -6.70 13.03
N HIS A 54 -4.58 -5.67 12.93
CA HIS A 54 -5.53 -5.36 13.98
C HIS A 54 -6.55 -6.50 14.19
N CYS A 55 -7.10 -7.06 13.12
CA CYS A 55 -8.00 -8.20 13.26
C CYS A 55 -7.28 -9.44 13.81
N ALA A 56 -6.05 -9.72 13.36
CA ALA A 56 -5.24 -10.77 13.94
C ALA A 56 -5.03 -10.59 15.45
N SER A 57 -4.89 -9.34 15.93
CA SER A 57 -4.76 -9.05 17.37
C SER A 57 -6.06 -9.22 18.18
N LEU A 58 -7.22 -9.11 17.53
CA LEU A 58 -8.54 -9.30 18.16
C LEU A 58 -8.98 -10.77 18.15
N TYR A 59 -8.39 -11.59 17.28
CA TYR A 59 -8.76 -12.97 17.13
C TYR A 59 -8.29 -13.82 18.32
N GLN A 60 -9.24 -14.44 19.03
CA GLN A 60 -8.98 -15.31 20.19
C GLN A 60 -9.23 -16.80 19.91
N GLY A 61 -9.53 -17.16 18.66
CA GLY A 61 -9.88 -18.51 18.25
C GLY A 61 -8.74 -19.28 17.57
N ASP A 62 -9.03 -20.53 17.21
CA ASP A 62 -8.22 -21.35 16.32
C ASP A 62 -8.87 -21.32 14.93
N ASN A 63 -8.10 -20.98 13.89
CA ASN A 63 -8.49 -20.94 12.48
C ASN A 63 -8.76 -22.32 11.87
N ALA A 64 -8.92 -23.35 12.71
CA ALA A 64 -9.22 -24.75 12.35
C ALA A 64 -8.14 -25.38 11.45
N THR A 65 -6.97 -24.75 11.39
CA THR A 65 -5.77 -25.25 10.73
C THR A 65 -4.71 -25.30 11.83
N SER A 66 -3.98 -26.40 11.97
CA SER A 66 -2.92 -26.57 12.98
C SER A 66 -1.80 -25.50 12.94
N TYR A 67 -1.85 -24.56 11.99
CA TYR A 67 -1.21 -23.25 12.00
C TYR A 67 -2.00 -22.28 12.89
N HIS A 68 -1.61 -22.13 14.15
CA HIS A 68 -2.17 -21.09 15.03
C HIS A 68 -2.07 -19.69 14.36
N PRO A 69 -3.05 -18.79 14.58
CA PRO A 69 -3.48 -17.87 13.55
C PRO A 69 -2.71 -16.56 13.57
N MET A 70 -2.04 -16.26 12.46
CA MET A 70 -2.27 -14.94 11.90
C MET A 70 -3.56 -15.03 11.09
N TYR A 71 -4.64 -14.50 11.62
CA TYR A 71 -5.91 -14.39 10.91
C TYR A 71 -5.79 -13.35 9.76
N PRO A 72 -6.57 -13.43 8.66
CA PRO A 72 -7.47 -14.51 8.22
C PRO A 72 -6.80 -15.76 7.66
N ALA A 73 -7.38 -16.95 7.87
CA ALA A 73 -6.99 -18.10 7.05
C ALA A 73 -7.54 -17.93 5.62
N ALA A 74 -6.66 -17.98 4.63
CA ALA A 74 -7.02 -17.92 3.22
C ALA A 74 -5.94 -18.64 2.42
N VAL A 75 -6.04 -19.97 2.37
CA VAL A 75 -5.06 -20.82 1.67
C VAL A 75 -5.02 -20.52 0.16
N ASP A 76 -6.13 -20.00 -0.38
CA ASP A 76 -6.23 -19.48 -1.73
C ASP A 76 -6.38 -17.95 -1.74
N LYS A 77 -5.93 -17.33 -2.85
CA LYS A 77 -6.13 -15.90 -3.10
C LYS A 77 -7.60 -15.51 -3.00
N THR A 78 -7.94 -14.87 -1.90
CA THR A 78 -9.30 -14.43 -1.58
C THR A 78 -9.40 -12.92 -1.79
N ALA A 79 -10.48 -12.45 -2.40
CA ALA A 79 -10.70 -11.01 -2.52
C ALA A 79 -10.83 -10.38 -1.13
N LEU A 80 -10.15 -9.27 -0.89
CA LEU A 80 -10.18 -8.62 0.41
C LEU A 80 -11.60 -8.28 0.87
N THR A 81 -12.47 -7.88 -0.07
CA THR A 81 -13.88 -7.56 0.19
C THR A 81 -14.67 -8.67 0.87
N ASP A 82 -14.20 -9.92 0.74
CA ASP A 82 -14.90 -11.12 1.20
C ASP A 82 -14.34 -11.63 2.54
N LEU A 83 -13.25 -11.03 3.05
CA LEU A 83 -12.67 -11.38 4.34
C LEU A 83 -13.48 -10.79 5.51
N THR A 84 -13.68 -11.61 6.56
CA THR A 84 -14.56 -11.32 7.70
C THR A 84 -13.88 -11.58 9.06
N CYS A 85 -13.64 -10.55 9.87
CA CYS A 85 -12.98 -10.68 11.18
C CYS A 85 -13.80 -11.51 12.19
N PRO A 86 -13.36 -12.71 12.62
CA PRO A 86 -14.06 -13.53 13.58
C PRO A 86 -13.72 -13.08 15.00
N GLY A 87 -14.70 -13.16 15.90
CA GLY A 87 -14.52 -12.80 17.32
C GLY A 87 -14.60 -11.31 17.61
N ALA A 88 -14.72 -10.45 16.61
CA ALA A 88 -15.09 -9.06 16.84
C ALA A 88 -16.61 -8.98 17.11
N PRO A 89 -17.10 -8.10 18.01
CA PRO A 89 -18.53 -7.83 18.10
C PRO A 89 -19.05 -7.45 16.71
N ASP A 90 -20.29 -7.76 16.37
CA ASP A 90 -20.92 -7.56 15.03
C ASP A 90 -20.77 -6.13 14.44
N THR A 91 -20.23 -5.19 15.23
CA THR A 91 -19.89 -3.81 14.89
C THR A 91 -18.48 -3.62 14.31
N PHE A 92 -17.58 -4.61 14.35
CA PHE A 92 -16.23 -4.51 13.77
C PHE A 92 -16.18 -5.20 12.41
N GLN A 93 -16.63 -4.49 11.38
CA GLN A 93 -16.28 -4.88 10.01
C GLN A 93 -14.75 -4.80 9.88
N LEU A 94 -14.10 -5.87 9.40
CA LEU A 94 -12.65 -5.88 9.09
C LEU A 94 -12.25 -4.60 8.31
N TRP A 95 -13.19 -4.20 7.46
CA TRP A 95 -13.17 -3.00 6.65
C TRP A 95 -14.12 -1.97 7.25
N GLY A 96 -13.63 -1.09 8.13
CA GLY A 96 -14.39 0.13 8.49
C GLY A 96 -14.82 0.94 7.25
N HIS A 97 -14.05 0.80 6.16
CA HIS A 97 -14.44 1.10 4.79
C HIS A 97 -13.95 -0.03 3.89
N ARG A 98 -14.85 -0.64 3.08
CA ARG A 98 -14.44 -1.64 2.08
C ARG A 98 -13.35 -1.05 1.19
N PRO A 99 -12.20 -1.73 1.01
CA PRO A 99 -11.17 -1.24 0.11
C PRO A 99 -11.77 -1.11 -1.29
N THR A 100 -11.80 0.12 -1.80
CA THR A 100 -12.29 0.40 -3.14
C THR A 100 -11.28 -0.10 -4.16
N GLY A 101 -11.77 -0.47 -5.35
CA GLY A 101 -10.90 -0.78 -6.48
C GLY A 101 -10.02 0.41 -6.86
N LEU A 102 -8.84 0.11 -7.39
CA LEU A 102 -7.96 1.09 -8.04
C LEU A 102 -8.24 1.05 -9.55
N SER A 103 -8.34 2.21 -10.19
CA SER A 103 -8.66 2.25 -11.62
C SER A 103 -7.58 1.54 -12.45
N GLY A 104 -7.98 0.57 -13.27
CA GLY A 104 -7.07 -0.26 -14.06
C GLY A 104 -6.42 -1.41 -13.31
N PHE A 105 -6.87 -1.70 -12.08
CA PHE A 105 -6.45 -2.83 -11.27
C PHE A 105 -7.65 -3.61 -10.74
N LYS A 106 -7.49 -4.92 -10.63
CA LYS A 106 -8.43 -5.78 -9.95
C LYS A 106 -8.48 -5.41 -8.45
N PRO A 107 -9.57 -5.74 -7.74
CA PRO A 107 -9.60 -5.63 -6.28
C PRO A 107 -8.41 -6.35 -5.66
N TRP A 108 -7.92 -5.80 -4.54
CA TRP A 108 -6.87 -6.45 -3.76
C TRP A 108 -7.31 -7.85 -3.32
N SER A 109 -6.38 -8.79 -3.37
CA SER A 109 -6.57 -10.14 -2.84
C SER A 109 -5.54 -10.44 -1.77
N TYR A 110 -5.84 -11.45 -0.97
CA TYR A 110 -5.10 -11.86 0.21
C TYR A 110 -4.92 -13.36 0.22
N GLU A 111 -3.78 -13.79 0.71
CA GLU A 111 -3.44 -15.18 0.90
C GLU A 111 -2.64 -15.33 2.19
N ASN A 112 -2.91 -16.41 2.88
CA ASN A 112 -2.25 -16.82 4.09
C ASN A 112 -2.11 -18.34 4.08
N ASP A 113 -0.89 -18.76 3.80
CA ASP A 113 -0.46 -20.15 3.70
C ASP A 113 0.80 -20.36 4.55
N GLU A 114 1.42 -21.52 4.40
CA GLU A 114 2.65 -21.90 5.10
C GLU A 114 3.83 -20.94 4.80
N LEU A 115 3.82 -20.22 3.67
CA LEU A 115 4.88 -19.28 3.33
C LEU A 115 4.73 -17.93 4.03
N GLY A 116 3.53 -17.63 4.53
CA GLY A 116 3.17 -16.44 5.27
C GLY A 116 2.05 -15.64 4.62
N ILE A 117 1.92 -14.38 5.04
CA ILE A 117 0.80 -13.52 4.69
C ILE A 117 1.17 -12.56 3.57
N ARG A 118 0.34 -12.55 2.52
CA ARG A 118 0.56 -11.72 1.34
C ARG A 118 -0.71 -11.01 0.89
N LEU A 119 -0.49 -9.82 0.33
CA LEU A 119 -1.47 -9.06 -0.44
C LEU A 119 -1.07 -9.03 -1.90
N TYR A 120 -2.06 -9.11 -2.79
CA TYR A 120 -1.85 -9.02 -4.23
C TYR A 120 -2.68 -7.89 -4.83
N LEU A 121 -2.05 -7.15 -5.72
CA LEU A 121 -2.69 -6.19 -6.61
C LEU A 121 -2.34 -6.55 -8.05
N GLU A 122 -3.33 -6.94 -8.83
CA GLU A 122 -3.17 -7.31 -10.25
C GLU A 122 -3.71 -6.21 -11.16
N ALA A 123 -2.98 -5.88 -12.21
CA ALA A 123 -3.47 -4.97 -13.24
C ALA A 123 -4.59 -5.63 -14.07
N GLU A 124 -5.68 -4.91 -14.36
CA GLU A 124 -6.76 -5.43 -15.23
C GLU A 124 -6.27 -5.72 -16.65
N LYS A 125 -5.29 -4.95 -17.10
CA LYS A 125 -4.58 -5.12 -18.37
C LYS A 125 -3.10 -4.88 -18.17
N ASP A 126 -2.29 -5.76 -18.75
CA ASP A 126 -0.86 -5.58 -18.78
C ASP A 126 -0.50 -4.47 -19.79
N THR A 127 -0.19 -3.29 -19.27
CA THR A 127 0.15 -2.12 -20.08
C THR A 127 1.41 -1.49 -19.51
N THR A 128 2.18 -0.78 -20.34
CA THR A 128 3.36 -0.04 -19.89
C THR A 128 3.05 0.94 -18.75
N ARG A 129 1.82 1.47 -18.70
CA ARG A 129 1.37 2.33 -17.60
C ARG A 129 1.19 1.54 -16.31
N THR A 130 0.41 0.47 -16.33
CA THR A 130 0.13 -0.35 -15.14
C THR A 130 1.41 -0.99 -14.59
N GLN A 131 2.30 -1.49 -15.44
CA GLN A 131 3.62 -1.97 -15.02
C GLN A 131 4.48 -0.90 -14.36
N ARG A 132 4.47 0.34 -14.88
CA ARG A 132 5.23 1.45 -14.26
C ARG A 132 4.70 1.78 -12.86
N ILE A 133 3.38 1.88 -12.72
CA ILE A 133 2.73 2.14 -11.43
C ILE A 133 3.07 1.05 -10.41
N LEU A 134 3.04 -0.23 -10.80
CA LEU A 134 3.40 -1.33 -9.91
C LEU A 134 4.87 -1.28 -9.49
N ARG A 135 5.78 -0.98 -10.42
CA ARG A 135 7.22 -0.82 -10.12
C ARG A 135 7.48 0.38 -9.21
N ASP A 136 6.79 1.49 -9.41
CA ASP A 136 6.89 2.66 -8.53
C ASP A 136 6.37 2.32 -7.12
N ALA A 137 5.23 1.61 -7.02
CA ALA A 137 4.72 1.10 -5.75
C ALA A 137 5.71 0.17 -5.04
N GLN A 138 6.38 -0.73 -5.78
CA GLN A 138 7.43 -1.59 -5.25
C GLN A 138 8.59 -0.77 -4.67
N LEU A 139 9.06 0.26 -5.38
CA LEU A 139 10.12 1.14 -4.88
C LEU A 139 9.71 1.83 -3.57
N PHE A 140 8.44 2.19 -3.41
CA PHE A 140 7.95 2.83 -2.19
C PHE A 140 7.74 1.85 -1.02
N LEU A 141 7.38 0.60 -1.31
CA LEU A 141 7.14 -0.47 -0.33
C LEU A 141 8.43 -1.20 0.08
N GLY A 142 9.49 -1.11 -0.74
CA GLY A 142 10.80 -1.69 -0.44
C GLY A 142 10.81 -3.21 -0.51
N GLU A 143 11.58 -3.85 0.37
CA GLU A 143 11.83 -5.31 0.38
C GLU A 143 10.57 -6.15 0.66
N GLN A 144 9.53 -5.52 1.21
CA GLN A 144 8.24 -6.18 1.45
C GLN A 144 7.45 -6.38 0.16
N ALA A 145 7.82 -5.74 -0.95
CA ALA A 145 7.08 -5.80 -2.20
C ALA A 145 7.90 -6.41 -3.35
N GLN A 146 7.22 -7.21 -4.17
CA GLN A 146 7.75 -7.78 -5.39
C GLN A 146 6.75 -7.62 -6.52
N VAL A 147 7.22 -7.20 -7.69
CA VAL A 147 6.42 -7.18 -8.91
C VAL A 147 6.87 -8.32 -9.82
N ASN A 148 5.96 -9.22 -10.11
CA ASN A 148 6.12 -10.26 -11.12
C ASN A 148 5.05 -10.01 -12.19
N ASP A 149 5.48 -9.70 -13.41
CA ASP A 149 4.62 -9.33 -14.54
C ASP A 149 3.63 -8.19 -14.19
N ALA A 150 2.33 -8.49 -14.23
CA ALA A 150 1.23 -7.57 -13.96
C ALA A 150 0.72 -7.65 -12.50
N ILE A 151 1.47 -8.30 -11.59
CA ILE A 151 1.06 -8.54 -10.21
C ILE A 151 2.10 -7.96 -9.25
N LEU A 152 1.64 -7.07 -8.38
CA LEU A 152 2.38 -6.65 -7.19
C LEU A 152 1.97 -7.55 -6.02
N THR A 153 2.97 -8.19 -5.40
CA THR A 153 2.85 -8.97 -4.17
C THR A 153 3.46 -8.17 -3.03
N VAL A 154 2.76 -8.03 -1.91
CA VAL A 154 3.22 -7.36 -0.70
C VAL A 154 3.18 -8.35 0.46
N TRP A 155 4.34 -8.64 1.04
CA TRP A 155 4.51 -9.53 2.18
C TRP A 155 4.26 -8.78 3.48
N LEU A 156 3.29 -9.24 4.25
CA LEU A 156 2.98 -8.71 5.58
C LEU A 156 3.82 -9.43 6.63
N LEU A 157 3.90 -10.75 6.48
CA LEU A 157 4.80 -11.61 7.20
C LEU A 157 5.33 -12.65 6.23
N LYS A 158 6.64 -12.81 6.24
CA LYS A 158 7.33 -13.86 5.52
C LYS A 158 7.80 -14.84 6.57
N GLU A 159 7.46 -16.12 6.42
CA GLU A 159 8.06 -17.10 7.30
C GLU A 159 9.56 -17.17 6.99
N ASN A 160 10.38 -16.83 7.97
CA ASN A 160 11.83 -16.95 7.86
C ASN A 160 12.14 -18.44 8.02
N SER A 161 12.29 -19.14 6.90
CA SER A 161 12.90 -20.47 6.84
C SER A 161 14.31 -20.47 7.44
#